data_AF-A0A0P9DY77-F1
#
_entry.id   AF-A0A0P9DY77-F1
#
_cell.length_a   1.000
_cell.length_b   1.000
_cell.length_c   1.000
_cell.angle_alpha   90.00
_cell.angle_beta   90.00
_cell.angle_gamma   90.00
#
_symmetry.space_group_name_H-M   'P 1'
#
loop_
_entity.id
_entity.type
_entity.pdbx_description
1 polymer ?
#
loop_
_entity_poly.entity_id
_entity_poly.type
_entity_poly.pdbx_seq_one_letter_code
_entity_poly.pdbx_strand_id
1 'polypeptide(L)'
;MRKRNQLKRLKKLREDPVLFAEIVLGFKPFPYQQKLLQDKSKRIVACMGRQTGKTTINAIKTIHFAYCNPKTLVLIVSPSLRQSIIMFDRILDLIYSNPWLPKSVVRKTRTLIHLDNGSRIVALPCSANLLRGYTANLIIADECSFIPEEVITKVMFPMLSTTNGTAIFLSTPWDRNHFSTAPSWTQTTAYTT
;
A
#
# COMPACT_ATOMS: atom_id res chain seq x y z
N MET A 1 25.86 15.29 -20.83
CA MET A 1 26.20 14.28 -19.80
C MET A 1 25.34 14.36 -18.53
N ARG A 2 25.14 15.53 -17.91
CA ARG A 2 24.35 15.72 -16.66
C ARG A 2 22.89 15.23 -16.70
N LYS A 3 22.13 15.55 -17.77
CA LYS A 3 20.71 15.17 -17.90
C LYS A 3 20.48 13.64 -17.97
N ARG A 4 21.38 12.92 -18.65
CA ARG A 4 21.36 11.44 -18.70
C ARG A 4 21.58 10.81 -17.32
N ASN A 5 22.48 11.37 -16.50
CA ASN A 5 22.73 10.88 -15.15
C ASN A 5 21.55 11.16 -14.20
N GLN A 6 20.88 12.32 -14.34
CA GLN A 6 19.67 12.63 -13.59
C GLN A 6 18.54 11.65 -13.93
N LEU A 7 18.29 11.39 -15.22
CA LEU A 7 17.28 10.43 -15.66
C LEU A 7 17.56 9.02 -15.13
N LYS A 8 18.83 8.58 -15.13
CA LYS A 8 19.23 7.29 -14.54
C LYS A 8 18.91 7.23 -13.04
N ARG A 9 19.21 8.29 -12.28
CA ARG A 9 18.91 8.37 -10.84
C ARG A 9 17.40 8.32 -10.56
N LEU A 10 16.62 9.10 -11.31
CA LEU A 10 15.16 9.10 -11.19
C LEU A 10 14.56 7.74 -11.53
N LYS A 11 15.06 7.08 -12.58
CA LYS A 11 14.65 5.72 -12.93
C LYS A 11 14.93 4.73 -11.80
N LYS A 12 16.10 4.83 -11.16
CA LYS A 12 16.45 3.98 -10.02
C LYS A 12 15.52 4.20 -8.83
N LEU A 13 15.20 5.45 -8.49
CA LEU A 13 14.22 5.77 -7.42
C LEU A 13 12.82 5.22 -7.74
N ARG A 14 12.43 5.26 -9.01
CA ARG A 14 11.15 4.71 -9.47
C ARG A 14 11.07 3.20 -9.28
N GLU A 15 12.17 2.49 -9.59
CA GLU A 15 12.23 1.02 -9.60
C GLU A 15 12.54 0.41 -8.23
N ASP A 16 13.18 1.16 -7.33
CA ASP A 16 13.63 0.69 -6.02
C ASP A 16 12.88 1.40 -4.88
N PRO A 17 11.87 0.74 -4.27
CA PRO A 17 11.09 1.31 -3.18
C PRO A 17 11.90 1.51 -1.90
N VAL A 18 12.97 0.74 -1.68
CA VAL A 18 13.84 0.91 -0.51
C VAL A 18 14.68 2.17 -0.67
N LEU A 19 15.28 2.33 -1.85
CA LEU A 19 16.02 3.56 -2.16
C LEU A 19 15.12 4.79 -2.11
N PHE A 20 13.88 4.68 -2.58
CA PHE A 20 12.89 5.75 -2.45
C PHE A 20 12.61 6.09 -0.99
N ALA A 21 12.40 5.08 -0.13
CA ALA A 21 12.16 5.28 1.29
C ALA A 21 13.33 6.02 1.97
N GLU A 22 14.56 5.61 1.68
CA GLU A 22 15.76 6.19 2.28
C GLU A 22 16.02 7.62 1.81
N ILE A 23 15.96 7.86 0.49
CA ILE A 23 16.35 9.16 -0.10
C ILE A 23 15.21 10.17 -0.04
N VAL A 24 13.98 9.75 -0.33
CA VAL A 24 12.83 10.68 -0.45
C VAL A 24 12.13 10.82 0.89
N LEU A 25 11.91 9.73 1.61
CA LEU A 25 11.15 9.76 2.87
C LEU A 25 12.04 9.82 4.12
N GLY A 26 13.38 9.75 3.96
CA GLY A 26 14.32 9.77 5.08
C GLY A 26 14.16 8.57 6.02
N PHE A 27 13.59 7.46 5.53
CA PHE A 27 13.27 6.28 6.33
C PHE A 27 14.19 5.12 5.97
N LYS A 28 14.89 4.56 6.95
CA LYS A 28 15.75 3.39 6.78
C LYS A 28 15.00 2.12 7.23
N PRO A 29 14.43 1.34 6.30
CA PRO A 29 13.69 0.12 6.64
C PRO A 29 14.61 -0.97 7.21
N PHE A 30 14.09 -1.74 8.17
CA PHE A 30 14.75 -2.97 8.63
C PHE A 30 14.80 -4.03 7.51
N PRO A 31 15.71 -5.03 7.58
CA PRO A 31 15.84 -6.04 6.53
C PRO A 31 14.54 -6.78 6.16
N TYR A 32 13.69 -7.11 7.14
CA TYR A 32 12.39 -7.74 6.87
C TYR A 32 11.41 -6.78 6.17
N GLN A 33 11.46 -5.49 6.49
CA GLN A 33 10.65 -4.46 5.86
C GLN A 33 11.09 -4.21 4.41
N GLN A 34 12.40 -4.25 4.16
CA GLN A 34 12.97 -4.16 2.80
C GLN A 34 12.44 -5.28 1.91
N LYS A 35 12.39 -6.53 2.42
CA LYS A 35 11.84 -7.66 1.67
C LYS A 35 10.39 -7.41 1.26
N LEU A 36 9.54 -6.93 2.19
CA LEU A 36 8.14 -6.60 1.89
C LEU A 36 8.01 -5.42 0.91
N LEU A 37 8.85 -4.39 1.05
CA LEU A 37 8.88 -3.26 0.12
C LEU A 37 9.28 -3.69 -1.29
N GLN A 38 10.22 -4.63 -1.43
CA GLN A 38 10.72 -5.10 -2.72
C GLN A 38 9.90 -6.25 -3.31
N ASP A 39 8.99 -6.87 -2.56
CA ASP A 39 8.14 -7.93 -3.06
C ASP A 39 7.25 -7.42 -4.23
N LYS A 40 7.31 -8.19 -5.34
CA LYS A 40 6.60 -7.94 -6.60
C LYS A 40 5.46 -8.93 -6.83
N SER A 41 5.24 -9.86 -5.89
CA SER A 41 4.16 -10.83 -5.94
C SER A 41 2.81 -10.14 -6.03
N LYS A 42 1.83 -10.79 -6.69
CA LYS A 42 0.51 -10.21 -6.90
C LYS A 42 -0.38 -10.28 -5.67
N ARG A 43 -0.13 -11.23 -4.77
CA ARG A 43 -0.88 -11.46 -3.54
C ARG A 43 0.11 -11.66 -2.41
N ILE A 44 0.31 -10.62 -1.62
CA ILE A 44 1.31 -10.58 -0.56
C ILE A 44 0.59 -10.67 0.79
N VAL A 45 1.05 -11.54 1.69
CA VAL A 45 0.53 -11.66 3.05
C VAL A 45 1.66 -11.48 4.05
N ALA A 46 1.54 -10.48 4.91
CA ALA A 46 2.52 -10.20 5.95
C ALA A 46 1.86 -10.32 7.33
N CYS A 47 2.30 -11.31 8.10
CA CYS A 47 1.90 -11.51 9.48
C CYS A 47 2.94 -10.84 10.38
N MET A 48 2.68 -9.60 10.77
CA MET A 48 3.65 -8.77 11.47
C MET A 48 3.21 -8.54 12.90
N GLY A 49 4.12 -8.74 13.87
CA GLY A 49 3.85 -8.49 15.29
C GLY A 49 3.41 -7.04 15.58
N ARG A 50 2.89 -6.79 16.78
CA ARG A 50 2.58 -5.42 17.21
C ARG A 50 3.87 -4.57 17.23
N GLN A 51 3.74 -3.28 16.93
CA GLN A 51 4.85 -2.31 16.96
C GLN A 51 6.05 -2.60 16.02
N THR A 52 5.87 -3.45 15.01
CA THR A 52 6.90 -3.78 13.99
C THR A 52 6.99 -2.79 12.83
N GLY A 53 6.23 -1.68 12.89
CA GLY A 53 6.24 -0.66 11.84
C GLY A 53 5.38 -0.97 10.61
N LYS A 54 4.42 -1.91 10.69
CA LYS A 54 3.50 -2.28 9.58
C LYS A 54 2.86 -1.07 8.89
N THR A 55 2.34 -0.12 9.68
CA THR A 55 1.65 1.08 9.20
C THR A 55 2.60 1.98 8.42
N THR A 56 3.84 2.13 8.89
CA THR A 56 4.86 2.93 8.20
C THR A 56 5.25 2.29 6.87
N ILE A 57 5.43 0.98 6.81
CA ILE A 57 5.78 0.27 5.57
C ILE A 57 4.65 0.32 4.55
N ASN A 58 3.40 0.15 4.99
CA ASN A 58 2.24 0.32 4.11
C ASN A 58 2.17 1.73 3.52
N ALA A 59 2.48 2.75 4.33
CA ALA A 59 2.42 4.13 3.89
C ALA A 59 3.53 4.41 2.85
N ILE A 60 4.74 3.93 3.10
CA ILE A 60 5.86 4.01 2.16
C ILE A 60 5.54 3.30 0.85
N LYS A 61 5.04 2.06 0.90
CA LYS A 61 4.65 1.30 -0.30
C LYS A 61 3.55 2.02 -1.08
N THR A 62 2.57 2.59 -0.40
CA THR A 62 1.47 3.37 -1.01
C THR A 62 2.00 4.60 -1.73
N ILE A 63 2.82 5.40 -1.05
CA ILE A 63 3.40 6.63 -1.60
C ILE A 63 4.27 6.29 -2.80
N HIS A 64 5.20 5.34 -2.65
CA HIS A 64 6.07 4.90 -3.74
C HIS A 64 5.23 4.48 -4.96
N PHE A 65 4.23 3.61 -4.77
CA PHE A 65 3.43 3.11 -5.87
C PHE A 65 2.66 4.22 -6.59
N ALA A 66 1.97 5.09 -5.85
CA ALA A 66 1.14 6.15 -6.44
C ALA A 66 1.98 7.23 -7.15
N TYR A 67 3.14 7.61 -6.59
CA TYR A 67 4.01 8.62 -7.18
C TYR A 67 4.83 8.08 -8.36
N CYS A 68 5.21 6.80 -8.32
CA CYS A 68 6.08 6.18 -9.34
C CYS A 68 5.31 5.53 -10.50
N ASN A 69 3.98 5.38 -10.40
CA ASN A 69 3.15 4.78 -11.45
C ASN A 69 2.00 5.73 -11.79
N PRO A 70 2.02 6.40 -12.94
CA PRO A 70 0.99 7.37 -13.31
C PRO A 70 -0.37 6.70 -13.59
N LYS A 71 -1.45 7.46 -13.40
CA LYS A 71 -2.84 7.02 -13.64
C LYS A 71 -3.23 5.73 -12.90
N THR A 72 -2.70 5.53 -11.68
CA THR A 72 -3.03 4.36 -10.86
C THR A 72 -3.95 4.68 -9.70
N LEU A 73 -4.74 3.70 -9.27
CA LEU A 73 -5.55 3.79 -8.06
C LEU A 73 -4.99 2.86 -6.98
N VAL A 74 -4.69 3.43 -5.82
CA VAL A 74 -4.35 2.71 -4.59
C VAL A 74 -5.50 2.78 -3.61
N LEU A 75 -5.97 1.64 -3.12
CA LEU A 75 -6.98 1.57 -2.07
C LEU A 75 -6.36 1.14 -0.75
N ILE A 76 -6.66 1.88 0.30
CA ILE A 76 -6.39 1.53 1.69
C ILE A 76 -7.69 1.02 2.30
N VAL A 77 -7.71 -0.23 2.69
CA VAL A 77 -8.88 -0.89 3.28
C VAL A 77 -8.54 -1.32 4.69
N SER A 78 -9.45 -1.07 5.63
CA SER A 78 -9.35 -1.53 7.01
C SER A 78 -10.74 -1.94 7.51
N PRO A 79 -10.85 -2.67 8.63
CA PRO A 79 -12.14 -3.14 9.13
C PRO A 79 -13.17 -2.01 9.34
N SER A 80 -12.71 -0.84 9.81
CA SER A 80 -13.53 0.37 9.97
C SER A 80 -12.97 1.58 9.23
N LEU A 81 -13.84 2.55 8.91
CA LEU A 81 -13.44 3.80 8.26
C LEU A 81 -12.43 4.58 9.11
N ARG A 82 -12.61 4.56 10.44
CA ARG A 82 -11.68 5.20 11.39
C ARG A 82 -10.27 4.64 11.24
N GLN A 83 -10.11 3.32 11.13
CA GLN A 83 -8.80 2.69 10.95
C GLN A 83 -8.20 3.03 9.58
N SER A 84 -9.00 3.03 8.52
CA SER A 84 -8.53 3.43 7.20
C SER A 84 -8.06 4.89 7.19
N ILE A 85 -8.74 5.78 7.91
CA ILE A 85 -8.33 7.18 8.09
C ILE A 85 -7.02 7.28 8.88
N ILE A 86 -6.81 6.49 9.95
CA ILE A 86 -5.54 6.51 10.70
C ILE A 86 -4.37 6.13 9.79
N MET A 87 -4.54 5.08 8.98
CA MET A 87 -3.56 4.67 7.99
C MET A 87 -3.32 5.74 6.92
N PHE A 88 -4.39 6.41 6.48
CA PHE A 88 -4.34 7.50 5.50
C PHE A 88 -3.67 8.76 6.05
N ASP A 89 -3.93 9.13 7.31
CA ASP A 89 -3.26 10.24 7.99
C ASP A 89 -1.76 9.97 8.09
N ARG A 90 -1.35 8.71 8.32
CA ARG A 90 0.09 8.35 8.28
C ARG A 90 0.73 8.55 6.90
N ILE A 91 -0.02 8.29 5.83
CA ILE A 91 0.42 8.59 4.45
C ILE A 91 0.57 10.10 4.25
N LEU A 92 -0.39 10.88 4.73
CA LEU A 92 -0.35 12.33 4.67
C LEU A 92 0.85 12.89 5.43
N ASP A 93 1.12 12.42 6.64
CA ASP A 93 2.25 12.87 7.44
C ASP A 93 3.58 12.70 6.70
N LEU A 94 3.78 11.56 6.04
CA LEU A 94 4.98 11.28 5.25
C LEU A 94 5.07 12.12 3.96
N ILE A 95 3.94 12.42 3.34
CA ILE A 95 3.90 13.29 2.16
C ILE A 95 4.24 14.73 2.58
N TYR A 96 3.59 15.26 3.60
CA TYR A 96 3.69 16.65 4.03
C TYR A 96 4.94 16.96 4.86
N SER A 97 5.64 15.95 5.39
CA SER A 97 6.97 16.13 5.97
C SER A 97 8.07 16.29 4.90
N ASN A 98 7.79 15.97 3.64
CA ASN A 98 8.73 16.12 2.54
C ASN A 98 8.53 17.46 1.80
N PRO A 99 9.60 18.18 1.40
CA PRO A 99 9.48 19.47 0.72
C PRO A 99 9.03 19.39 -0.75
N TRP A 100 9.05 18.22 -1.37
CA TRP A 100 8.74 18.01 -2.80
C TRP A 100 7.44 17.25 -3.04
N LEU A 101 7.15 16.18 -2.29
CA LEU A 101 5.96 15.35 -2.51
C LEU A 101 4.61 16.10 -2.45
N PRO A 102 4.41 17.11 -1.57
CA PRO A 102 3.16 17.86 -1.52
C PRO A 102 2.86 18.65 -2.80
N LYS A 103 3.90 19.01 -3.57
CA LYS A 103 3.75 19.81 -4.80
C LYS A 103 3.00 19.04 -5.90
N SER A 104 3.02 17.72 -5.84
CA SER A 104 2.27 16.86 -6.77
C SER A 104 0.83 16.61 -6.32
N VAL A 105 0.41 17.05 -5.13
CA VAL A 105 -0.97 16.85 -4.65
C VAL A 105 -1.88 17.90 -5.26
N VAL A 106 -2.77 17.48 -6.16
CA VAL A 106 -3.76 18.34 -6.84
C VAL A 106 -5.03 18.51 -6.02
N ARG A 107 -5.48 17.43 -5.37
CA ARG A 107 -6.68 17.46 -4.52
C ARG A 107 -6.49 16.57 -3.31
N LYS A 108 -6.96 17.03 -2.16
CA LYS A 108 -7.01 16.27 -0.91
C LYS A 108 -8.38 16.39 -0.26
N THR A 109 -8.90 15.27 0.25
CA THR A 109 -10.06 15.21 1.17
C THR A 109 -9.64 14.46 2.44
N ARG A 110 -10.59 14.08 3.30
CA ARG A 110 -10.32 13.25 4.48
C ARG A 110 -9.93 11.81 4.14
N THR A 111 -10.26 11.35 2.94
CA THR A 111 -10.09 9.95 2.52
C THR A 111 -9.50 9.80 1.11
N LEU A 112 -9.16 10.90 0.43
CA LEU A 112 -8.65 10.86 -0.94
C LEU A 112 -7.49 11.84 -1.15
N ILE A 113 -6.44 11.37 -1.83
CA ILE A 113 -5.40 12.18 -2.46
C ILE A 113 -5.48 11.95 -3.96
N HIS A 114 -5.42 13.03 -4.74
CA HIS A 114 -5.25 12.99 -6.19
C HIS A 114 -3.95 13.70 -6.54
N LEU A 115 -3.10 13.02 -7.31
CA LEU A 115 -1.80 13.50 -7.75
C LEU A 115 -1.84 14.06 -9.18
N ASP A 116 -0.90 14.94 -9.50
CA ASP A 116 -0.71 15.56 -10.83
C ASP A 116 -0.41 14.53 -11.94
N ASN A 117 0.15 13.37 -11.58
CA ASN A 117 0.38 12.23 -12.47
C ASN A 117 -0.90 11.41 -12.76
N GLY A 118 -2.06 11.85 -12.25
CA GLY A 118 -3.37 11.21 -12.39
C GLY A 118 -3.62 10.05 -11.44
N SER A 119 -2.67 9.73 -10.56
CA SER A 119 -2.84 8.66 -9.57
C SER A 119 -3.62 9.11 -8.35
N ARG A 120 -4.31 8.18 -7.72
CA ARG A 120 -5.19 8.42 -6.57
C ARG A 120 -4.90 7.45 -5.45
N ILE A 121 -4.96 7.93 -4.21
CA ILE A 121 -4.93 7.11 -2.99
C ILE A 121 -6.27 7.34 -2.30
N VAL A 122 -7.00 6.27 -2.01
CA VAL A 122 -8.34 6.34 -1.41
C VAL A 122 -8.44 5.40 -0.21
N ALA A 123 -8.92 5.91 0.92
CA ALA A 123 -9.16 5.15 2.14
C ALA A 123 -10.64 4.80 2.27
N LEU A 124 -10.94 3.51 2.44
CA LEU A 124 -12.30 2.96 2.47
C LEU A 124 -12.47 1.96 3.61
N PRO A 125 -13.62 1.94 4.30
CA PRO A 125 -13.93 0.87 5.23
C PRO A 125 -14.13 -0.46 4.50
N CYS A 126 -14.06 -1.56 5.24
CA CYS A 126 -14.45 -2.89 4.79
C CYS A 126 -15.97 -2.99 4.60
N SER A 127 -16.50 -2.35 3.57
CA SER A 127 -17.90 -2.43 3.15
C SER A 127 -17.95 -2.81 1.68
N ALA A 128 -18.53 -3.98 1.37
CA ALA A 128 -18.63 -4.48 0.00
C ALA A 128 -19.28 -3.46 -0.95
N ASN A 129 -20.30 -2.73 -0.48
CA ASN A 129 -21.00 -1.72 -1.27
C ASN A 129 -20.12 -0.51 -1.58
N LEU A 130 -19.29 -0.08 -0.64
CA LEU A 130 -18.39 1.08 -0.82
C LEU A 130 -17.12 0.73 -1.60
N LEU A 131 -16.72 -0.54 -1.58
CA LEU A 131 -15.55 -1.04 -2.32
C LEU A 131 -15.88 -1.32 -3.80
N ARG A 132 -17.09 -1.80 -4.10
CA ARG A 132 -17.50 -2.12 -5.48
C ARG A 132 -17.46 -0.87 -6.37
N GLY A 133 -17.11 -1.08 -7.64
CA GLY A 133 -17.07 -0.03 -8.66
C GLY A 133 -15.70 0.66 -8.81
N TYR A 134 -14.74 0.38 -7.94
CA TYR A 134 -13.36 0.81 -8.14
C TYR A 134 -12.56 -0.17 -9.01
N THR A 135 -11.68 0.38 -9.84
CA THR A 135 -10.68 -0.36 -10.61
C THR A 135 -9.31 -0.05 -10.02
N ALA A 136 -8.82 -0.93 -9.14
CA ALA A 136 -7.65 -0.66 -8.30
C ALA A 136 -6.40 -1.33 -8.86
N ASN A 137 -5.26 -0.63 -8.84
CA ASN A 137 -3.95 -1.18 -9.23
C ASN A 137 -3.19 -1.77 -8.04
N LEU A 138 -3.45 -1.22 -6.84
CA LEU A 138 -2.91 -1.70 -5.58
C LEU A 138 -4.01 -1.62 -4.52
N ILE A 139 -4.19 -2.70 -3.77
CA ILE A 139 -5.00 -2.68 -2.55
C ILE A 139 -4.12 -3.06 -1.36
N ILE A 140 -4.13 -2.25 -0.32
CA ILE A 140 -3.52 -2.55 0.97
C ILE A 140 -4.64 -2.73 2.00
N ALA A 141 -4.79 -3.95 2.49
CA ALA A 141 -5.69 -4.29 3.58
C ALA A 141 -4.91 -4.38 4.89
N ASP A 142 -5.09 -3.38 5.76
CA ASP A 142 -4.55 -3.41 7.12
C ASP A 142 -5.55 -4.09 8.07
N GLU A 143 -5.01 -4.75 9.09
CA GLU A 143 -5.77 -5.56 10.04
C GLU A 143 -6.67 -6.61 9.37
N CYS A 144 -6.12 -7.26 8.34
CA CYS A 144 -6.84 -8.17 7.46
C CYS A 144 -7.45 -9.38 8.18
N SER A 145 -6.98 -9.74 9.38
CA SER A 145 -7.59 -10.81 10.19
C SER A 145 -9.03 -10.50 10.63
N PHE A 146 -9.45 -9.23 10.55
CA PHE A 146 -10.80 -8.77 10.86
C PHE A 146 -11.61 -8.39 9.61
N ILE A 147 -11.06 -8.61 8.41
CA ILE A 147 -11.74 -8.41 7.13
C ILE A 147 -12.32 -9.77 6.71
N PRO A 148 -13.65 -9.88 6.47
CA PRO A 148 -14.23 -11.15 6.02
C PRO A 148 -13.60 -11.62 4.71
N GLU A 149 -13.25 -12.91 4.66
CA GLU A 149 -12.64 -13.54 3.48
C GLU A 149 -13.46 -13.37 2.20
N GLU A 150 -14.79 -13.34 2.33
CA GLU A 150 -15.70 -13.08 1.20
C GLU A 150 -15.49 -11.69 0.58
N VAL A 151 -15.20 -10.67 1.39
CA VAL A 151 -14.91 -9.32 0.87
C VAL A 151 -13.59 -9.34 0.09
N ILE A 152 -12.60 -10.09 0.56
CA ILE A 152 -11.32 -10.23 -0.13
C ILE A 152 -11.52 -10.93 -1.48
N THR A 153 -12.13 -12.11 -1.46
CA THR A 153 -12.24 -12.99 -2.62
C THR A 153 -13.25 -12.52 -3.64
N LYS A 154 -14.44 -12.06 -3.21
CA LYS A 154 -15.54 -11.70 -4.11
C LYS A 154 -15.61 -10.20 -4.43
N VAL A 155 -14.86 -9.35 -3.73
CA VAL A 155 -14.86 -7.89 -3.99
C VAL A 155 -13.47 -7.40 -4.37
N MET A 156 -12.47 -7.57 -3.50
CA MET A 156 -11.13 -6.98 -3.74
C MET A 156 -10.41 -7.64 -4.93
N PHE A 157 -10.48 -8.97 -5.08
CA PHE A 157 -9.83 -9.64 -6.21
C PHE A 157 -10.40 -9.27 -7.58
N PRO A 158 -11.73 -9.27 -7.82
CA PRO A 158 -12.29 -8.79 -9.08
C PRO A 158 -11.84 -7.38 -9.46
N MET A 159 -11.73 -6.48 -8.48
CA MET A 159 -11.28 -5.10 -8.70
C MET A 159 -9.81 -4.99 -9.14
N LEU A 160 -8.98 -5.97 -8.80
CA LEU A 160 -7.57 -6.06 -9.19
C LEU A 160 -7.39 -6.79 -10.52
N SER A 161 -8.29 -7.74 -10.85
CA SER A 161 -8.17 -8.56 -12.06
C SER A 161 -8.18 -7.71 -13.33
N THR A 162 -8.96 -6.64 -13.37
CA THR A 162 -9.04 -5.72 -14.52
C THR A 162 -7.76 -4.95 -14.79
N THR A 163 -6.87 -4.80 -13.81
CA THR A 163 -5.60 -4.06 -13.95
C THR A 163 -4.36 -4.94 -13.79
N ASN A 164 -4.52 -6.25 -13.62
CA ASN A 164 -3.46 -7.14 -13.14
C ASN A 164 -2.78 -6.57 -11.86
N GLY A 165 -3.61 -6.05 -10.95
CA GLY A 165 -3.17 -5.32 -9.76
C GLY A 165 -2.64 -6.22 -8.63
N THR A 166 -1.98 -5.59 -7.67
CA THR A 166 -1.39 -6.25 -6.50
C THR A 166 -2.26 -6.06 -5.26
N ALA A 167 -2.37 -7.08 -4.42
CA ALA A 167 -2.97 -7.00 -3.09
C ALA A 167 -1.90 -7.24 -2.03
N ILE A 168 -1.91 -6.44 -0.97
CA ILE A 168 -1.08 -6.63 0.22
C ILE A 168 -2.00 -6.73 1.42
N PHE A 169 -1.95 -7.85 2.12
CA PHE A 169 -2.74 -8.13 3.30
C PHE A 169 -1.83 -8.17 4.51
N LEU A 170 -2.06 -7.28 5.47
CA LEU A 170 -1.28 -7.20 6.69
C LEU A 170 -2.17 -7.39 7.89
N SER A 171 -1.71 -8.19 8.84
CA SER A 171 -2.34 -8.22 10.16
C SER A 171 -1.33 -8.65 11.20
N THR A 172 -1.67 -8.38 12.45
CA THR A 172 -1.05 -9.07 13.58
C THR A 172 -1.62 -10.49 13.66
N PRO A 173 -0.83 -11.48 14.10
CA PRO A 173 -1.37 -12.80 14.39
C PRO A 173 -2.49 -12.66 15.43
N TRP A 174 -3.67 -13.17 15.10
CA TRP A 174 -4.84 -13.16 15.98
C TRP A 174 -5.59 -14.47 15.80
N ASP A 175 -5.46 -15.35 16.79
CA ASP A 175 -6.15 -16.65 16.93
C ASP A 175 -6.13 -17.54 15.65
N ARG A 176 -6.76 -18.72 15.63
CA ARG A 176 -6.78 -19.64 14.46
C ARG A 176 -7.75 -19.17 13.36
N ASN A 177 -7.54 -17.98 12.81
CA ASN A 177 -8.38 -17.38 11.77
C ASN A 177 -7.84 -17.68 10.36
N HIS A 178 -8.62 -17.41 9.29
CA HIS A 178 -8.22 -17.61 7.88
C HIS A 178 -6.91 -16.90 7.48
N PHE A 179 -6.48 -15.89 8.24
CA PHE A 179 -5.21 -15.20 8.06
C PHE A 179 -4.02 -15.95 8.68
N SER A 180 -4.24 -16.68 9.78
CA SER A 180 -3.22 -17.41 10.54
C SER A 180 -2.92 -18.80 9.98
N THR A 181 -3.86 -19.42 9.28
CA THR A 181 -3.77 -20.79 8.74
C THR A 181 -3.24 -20.87 7.31
N ALA A 182 -2.62 -19.80 6.81
CA ALA A 182 -2.31 -19.57 5.39
C ALA A 182 -3.59 -19.54 4.53
N PRO A 183 -4.05 -18.35 4.10
CA PRO A 183 -5.27 -18.25 3.30
C PRO A 183 -5.10 -19.06 2.00
N SER A 184 -6.10 -19.87 1.66
CA SER A 184 -6.13 -20.74 0.45
C SER A 184 -5.93 -19.98 -0.87
N TRP A 185 -6.08 -18.65 -0.85
CA TRP A 185 -5.95 -17.76 -2.00
C TRP A 185 -4.56 -17.13 -2.16
N THR A 186 -3.57 -17.60 -1.40
CA THR A 186 -2.21 -17.06 -1.44
C THR A 186 -1.28 -17.89 -2.32
N GLN A 187 -0.59 -17.22 -3.26
CA GLN A 187 0.66 -17.71 -3.82
C GLN A 187 1.79 -16.96 -3.10
N THR A 188 2.39 -17.61 -2.11
CA THR A 188 3.78 -17.39 -1.64
C THR A 188 4.21 -15.96 -1.29
N THR A 189 4.24 -15.65 0.01
CA THR A 189 5.42 -15.22 0.80
C THR A 189 4.89 -14.72 2.14
N ALA A 190 4.78 -15.61 3.12
CA ALA A 190 4.42 -15.22 4.48
C ALA A 190 5.63 -14.55 5.12
N TYR A 191 5.55 -13.23 5.34
CA TYR A 191 6.53 -12.52 6.15
C TYR A 191 6.10 -12.63 7.61
N THR A 192 6.85 -13.38 8.40
CA THR A 192 6.74 -13.43 9.86
C THR A 192 7.94 -12.72 10.48
N THR A 193 7.65 -11.88 11.48
CA THR A 193 8.63 -11.22 12.34
C THR A 193 8.50 -11.72 13.75
#